data_AF-F0T1T4-F1
#
_entry.id   AF-F0T1T4-F1
#
_cell.length_a   1.000
_cell.length_b   1.000
_cell.length_c   1.000
_cell.angle_alpha   90.00
_cell.angle_beta   90.00
_cell.angle_gamma   90.00
#
_symmetry.space_group_name_H-M   'P 1'
#
loop_
_entity.id
_entity.type
_entity.pdbx_description
1 polymer ?
#
loop_
_entity_poly.entity_id
_entity_poly.type
_entity_poly.pdbx_seq_one_letter_code
_entity_poly.pdbx_strand_id
1 'polypeptide(L)'
;MTIQQLLQDRQMSRYRLSKISGIPWATLADIYSGKTHLDRCGAGTLSKLSKALGLSIEELLALEAGPEKHTAAGNTNKKTYLETGLSQSVQKAIKDYLQGEKEQVGYLDCLWNELYGAINADLWAGLIAEEQASYLRVKYLGTERKEDDMTD
;
A
#
# COMPACT_ATOMS: atom_id res chain seq x y z
N MET A 1 10.99 -11.09 1.64
CA MET A 1 10.22 -10.55 2.78
C MET A 1 10.23 -9.03 2.67
N THR A 2 9.06 -8.40 2.58
CA THR A 2 8.96 -6.93 2.53
C THR A 2 8.88 -6.32 3.93
N ILE A 3 9.10 -5.01 4.05
CA ILE A 3 8.86 -4.28 5.31
C ILE A 3 7.40 -4.39 5.78
N GLN A 4 6.45 -4.59 4.85
CA GLN A 4 5.04 -4.81 5.18
C GLN A 4 4.83 -6.15 5.87
N GLN A 5 5.36 -7.22 5.27
CA GLN A 5 5.27 -8.56 5.82
C GLN A 5 5.95 -8.63 7.19
N LEU A 6 7.11 -8.01 7.35
CA LEU A 6 7.80 -7.94 8.64
C LEU A 6 6.96 -7.28 9.73
N LEU A 7 6.30 -6.16 9.44
CA LEU A 7 5.43 -5.47 10.40
C LEU A 7 4.19 -6.30 10.74
N GLN A 8 3.62 -6.98 9.75
CA GLN A 8 2.49 -7.89 9.95
C GLN A 8 2.88 -9.08 10.84
N ASP A 9 3.99 -9.75 10.56
CA ASP A 9 4.50 -10.88 11.34
C ASP A 9 4.79 -10.49 12.79
N ARG A 10 5.21 -9.24 13.01
CA ARG A 10 5.48 -8.68 14.35
C ARG A 10 4.26 -8.04 15.01
N GLN A 11 3.07 -8.11 14.40
CA GLN A 11 1.84 -7.44 14.88
C GLN A 11 2.07 -5.96 15.23
N MET A 12 2.90 -5.29 14.43
CA MET A 12 3.31 -3.91 14.65
C MET A 12 2.65 -3.01 13.61
N SER A 13 1.84 -2.06 14.05
CA SER A 13 1.29 -1.06 13.15
C SER A 13 2.36 -0.07 12.69
N ARG A 14 2.16 0.53 11.50
CA ARG A 14 2.97 1.67 11.05
C ARG A 14 2.99 2.80 12.07
N TYR A 15 1.90 2.98 12.82
CA TYR A 15 1.77 4.07 13.79
C TYR A 15 2.73 3.84 14.94
N ARG A 16 2.74 2.60 15.44
CA ARG A 16 3.70 2.17 16.44
C ARG A 16 5.13 2.35 15.93
N LEU A 17 5.42 1.94 14.69
CA LEU A 17 6.75 2.14 14.09
C LEU A 17 7.14 3.62 14.04
N SER A 18 6.23 4.52 13.64
CA SER A 18 6.47 5.97 13.65
C SER A 18 6.82 6.47 15.04
N LYS A 19 6.07 6.06 16.07
CA LYS A 19 6.29 6.49 17.45
C LYS A 19 7.62 5.99 18.02
N ILE A 20 8.00 4.74 17.78
CA ILE A 20 9.24 4.19 18.33
C ILE A 20 10.49 4.63 17.55
N SER A 21 10.37 4.88 16.24
CA SER A 21 11.51 5.30 15.40
C SER A 21 11.71 6.82 15.38
N GLY A 22 10.67 7.60 15.71
CA GLY A 22 10.68 9.05 15.54
C GLY A 22 10.76 9.47 14.06
N ILE A 23 10.31 8.61 13.15
CA ILE A 23 10.20 8.90 11.71
C ILE A 23 8.78 9.43 11.45
N PRO A 24 8.63 10.54 10.71
CA PRO A 24 7.31 11.07 10.35
C PRO A 24 6.43 10.03 9.67
N TRP A 25 5.14 10.06 10.00
CA TRP A 25 4.13 9.17 9.42
C TRP A 25 4.15 9.18 7.88
N ALA A 26 4.24 10.37 7.28
CA ALA A 26 4.28 10.53 5.82
C ALA A 26 5.47 9.81 5.19
N THR A 27 6.66 9.89 5.80
CA THR A 27 7.85 9.19 5.32
C THR A 27 7.68 7.68 5.39
N LEU A 28 7.12 7.15 6.49
CA LEU A 28 6.82 5.73 6.59
C LEU A 28 5.74 5.29 5.59
N ALA A 29 4.75 6.14 5.29
CA ALA A 29 3.74 5.86 4.28
C ALA A 29 4.35 5.78 2.87
N ASP A 30 5.28 6.66 2.53
CA ASP A 30 5.99 6.62 1.24
C ASP A 30 6.87 5.36 1.13
N ILE A 31 7.56 4.94 2.20
CA ILE A 31 8.32 3.69 2.23
C ILE A 31 7.39 2.48 2.08
N TYR A 32 6.30 2.47 2.83
CA TYR A 32 5.38 1.33 2.86
C TYR A 32 4.57 1.17 1.58
N SER A 33 4.30 2.26 0.85
CA SER A 33 3.64 2.23 -0.46
C SER A 33 4.59 1.90 -1.61
N GLY A 34 5.89 1.74 -1.34
CA GLY A 34 6.91 1.54 -2.38
C GLY A 34 7.26 2.81 -3.17
N LYS A 35 6.68 3.98 -2.82
CA LYS A 35 7.02 5.26 -3.43
C LYS A 35 8.47 5.68 -3.13
N THR A 36 8.97 5.34 -1.95
CA THR A 36 10.39 5.49 -1.58
C THR A 36 10.99 4.13 -1.24
N HIS A 37 12.02 3.73 -1.97
CA HIS A 37 12.77 2.51 -1.68
C HIS A 37 13.73 2.73 -0.49
N LEU A 38 14.00 1.65 0.27
CA LEU A 38 14.86 1.72 1.47
C LEU A 38 16.30 2.15 1.12
N ASP A 39 16.84 1.72 -0.02
CA ASP A 39 18.16 2.11 -0.54
C ASP A 39 18.28 3.62 -0.87
N ARG A 40 17.15 4.31 -1.08
CA ARG A 40 17.09 5.76 -1.30
C ARG A 40 16.87 6.56 -0.02
N CYS A 41 16.66 5.89 1.11
CA CYS A 41 16.50 6.58 2.39
C CYS A 41 17.84 7.13 2.88
N GLY A 42 17.83 8.36 3.42
CA GLY A 42 19.04 8.92 4.04
C GLY A 42 19.51 8.10 5.24
N ALA A 43 20.82 8.15 5.53
CA ALA A 43 21.47 7.38 6.60
C ALA A 43 20.78 7.51 7.97
N GLY A 44 20.26 8.71 8.29
CA GLY A 44 19.51 8.94 9.53
C GLY A 44 18.19 8.16 9.60
N THR A 45 17.46 8.04 8.49
CA THR A 45 16.22 7.26 8.41
C THR A 45 16.52 5.77 8.51
N LEU A 46 17.54 5.30 7.79
CA LEU A 46 17.99 3.89 7.86
C LEU A 46 18.43 3.50 9.27
N SER A 47 19.22 4.35 9.94
CA SER A 47 19.66 4.11 11.32
C SER A 47 18.48 4.04 12.31
N LYS A 48 17.50 4.94 12.18
CA LYS A 48 16.27 4.93 12.99
C LYS A 48 15.43 3.66 12.76
N LEU A 49 15.25 3.25 11.50
CA LEU A 49 14.55 2.02 11.14
C LEU A 49 15.26 0.78 11.66
N SER A 50 16.56 0.67 11.41
CA SER A 50 17.43 -0.42 11.89
C SER A 50 17.31 -0.58 13.40
N LYS A 51 17.44 0.52 14.15
CA LYS A 51 17.29 0.51 15.62
C LYS A 51 15.89 0.11 16.07
N ALA A 52 14.85 0.63 15.44
CA ALA A 52 13.46 0.36 15.82
C ALA A 52 13.02 -1.09 15.51
N LEU A 53 13.54 -1.65 14.41
CA LEU A 53 13.23 -3.01 13.96
C LEU A 53 14.23 -4.05 14.47
N GLY A 54 15.32 -3.63 15.12
CA GLY A 54 16.37 -4.54 15.60
C GLY A 54 17.02 -5.32 14.46
N LEU A 55 17.21 -4.68 13.30
CA LEU A 55 17.86 -5.25 12.11
C LEU A 55 19.16 -4.51 11.85
N SER A 56 20.16 -5.18 11.28
CA SER A 56 21.30 -4.49 10.67
C SER A 56 20.83 -3.63 9.48
N ILE A 57 21.63 -2.65 9.06
CA ILE A 57 21.30 -1.86 7.86
C ILE A 57 21.28 -2.77 6.62
N GLU A 58 22.15 -3.77 6.56
CA GLU A 58 22.20 -4.75 5.47
C GLU A 58 20.94 -5.60 5.43
N GLU A 59 20.48 -6.12 6.57
CA GLU A 59 19.23 -6.88 6.69
C GLU A 59 18.01 -6.02 6.32
N LEU A 60 18.01 -4.75 6.74
CA LEU A 60 16.96 -3.80 6.40
C LEU A 60 16.89 -3.55 4.89
N LEU A 61 18.04 -3.33 4.24
CA LEU A 61 18.13 -3.12 2.79
C LEU A 61 17.83 -4.38 1.98
N ALA A 62 18.05 -5.57 2.57
CA ALA A 62 17.68 -6.86 1.99
C ALA A 62 16.18 -7.16 2.08
N LEU A 63 15.39 -6.38 2.82
CA LEU A 63 13.93 -6.46 2.74
C LEU A 63 13.53 -6.08 1.32
N GLU A 64 12.86 -7.01 0.63
CA GLU A 64 12.39 -6.80 -0.72
C GLU A 64 11.53 -5.52 -0.74
N ALA A 65 11.92 -4.54 -1.57
CA ALA A 65 10.94 -3.63 -2.12
C ALA A 65 9.88 -4.51 -2.81
N GLY A 66 8.59 -4.27 -2.55
CA GLY A 66 7.50 -5.16 -2.93
C GLY A 66 7.56 -5.68 -4.37
N PRO A 67 6.86 -6.78 -4.69
CA PRO A 67 7.11 -7.57 -5.89
C PRO A 67 7.19 -6.70 -7.15
N GLU A 68 8.37 -6.60 -7.73
CA GLU A 68 8.51 -6.18 -9.12
C GLU A 68 7.87 -7.25 -10.00
N LYS A 69 6.59 -7.06 -10.31
CA LYS A 69 5.95 -7.71 -11.44
C LYS A 69 5.42 -6.64 -12.37
N HIS A 70 6.29 -6.16 -13.26
CA HIS A 70 5.83 -5.72 -14.56
C HIS A 70 6.61 -6.45 -15.65
N THR A 71 5.96 -7.51 -16.13
CA THR A 71 5.99 -7.90 -17.53
C THR A 71 5.90 -6.67 -18.43
N ALA A 72 6.72 -6.71 -19.48
CA ALA A 72 6.94 -5.71 -20.51
C ALA A 72 5.70 -4.94 -20.99
N ALA A 73 5.87 -3.62 -21.13
CA ALA A 73 5.55 -2.79 -22.30
C ALA A 73 5.23 -1.35 -21.85
N GLY A 74 5.99 -0.41 -22.40
CA GLY A 74 6.05 0.98 -21.98
C GLY A 74 4.72 1.73 -22.02
N ASN A 75 4.49 2.51 -20.96
CA ASN A 75 3.93 3.85 -21.07
C ASN A 75 4.36 4.62 -19.81
N THR A 76 4.79 5.85 -20.00
CA THR A 76 5.30 6.75 -18.96
C THR A 76 4.20 7.01 -17.92
N ASN A 77 4.57 7.19 -16.64
CA ASN A 77 3.69 7.59 -15.53
C ASN A 77 2.75 6.53 -14.89
N LYS A 78 3.05 5.25 -14.96
CA LYS A 78 2.23 4.23 -14.30
C LYS A 78 2.41 4.32 -12.77
N LYS A 79 1.38 4.82 -12.05
CA LYS A 79 1.23 4.76 -10.57
C LYS A 79 1.14 3.31 -10.04
N THR A 80 1.85 2.37 -10.65
CA THR A 80 1.82 0.93 -10.34
C THR A 80 2.33 0.63 -8.94
N TYR A 81 3.19 1.49 -8.38
CA TYR A 81 3.57 1.41 -6.97
C TYR A 81 2.34 1.45 -6.04
N LEU A 82 1.25 2.13 -6.43
CA LEU A 82 0.02 2.18 -5.64
C LEU A 82 -0.74 0.84 -5.58
N GLU A 83 -0.37 -0.12 -6.43
CA GLU A 83 -0.90 -1.49 -6.45
C GLU A 83 0.02 -2.48 -5.72
N THR A 84 1.15 -2.01 -5.19
CA THR A 84 2.09 -2.85 -4.45
C THR A 84 1.79 -2.82 -2.95
N GLY A 85 2.15 -3.89 -2.23
CA GLY A 85 2.04 -3.94 -0.78
C GLY A 85 0.61 -4.04 -0.23
N LEU A 86 -0.37 -4.39 -1.07
CA LEU A 86 -1.77 -4.56 -0.65
C LEU A 86 -1.93 -5.78 0.25
N SER A 87 -2.85 -5.73 1.22
CA SER A 87 -3.17 -6.91 2.03
C SER A 87 -3.74 -8.05 1.18
N GLN A 88 -3.69 -9.27 1.70
CA GLN A 88 -4.34 -10.42 1.05
C GLN A 88 -5.85 -10.19 0.87
N SER A 89 -6.50 -9.47 1.79
CA SER A 89 -7.94 -9.15 1.69
C SER A 89 -8.22 -8.28 0.47
N VAL A 90 -7.46 -7.20 0.29
CA VAL A 90 -7.61 -6.30 -0.87
C VAL A 90 -7.25 -7.03 -2.16
N GLN A 91 -6.15 -7.80 -2.20
CA GLN A 91 -5.76 -8.57 -3.39
C GLN A 91 -6.85 -9.58 -3.80
N LYS A 92 -7.44 -10.28 -2.82
CA LYS A 92 -8.54 -11.22 -3.06
C LYS A 92 -9.78 -10.50 -3.58
N ALA A 93 -10.20 -9.41 -2.94
CA ALA A 93 -11.38 -8.66 -3.34
C ALA A 93 -11.25 -8.05 -4.75
N ILE A 94 -10.06 -7.57 -5.13
CA ILE A 94 -9.77 -7.10 -6.51
C ILE A 94 -9.96 -8.26 -7.50
N LYS A 95 -9.40 -9.43 -7.21
CA LYS A 95 -9.49 -10.61 -8.07
C LYS A 95 -10.95 -11.05 -8.24
N ASP A 96 -11.69 -11.14 -7.14
CA ASP A 96 -13.07 -11.60 -7.15
C ASP A 96 -13.96 -10.61 -7.91
N TYR A 97 -13.79 -9.30 -7.70
CA TYR A 97 -14.51 -8.27 -8.43
C TYR A 97 -14.28 -8.33 -9.95
N LEU A 98 -13.01 -8.35 -10.38
CA LEU A 98 -12.65 -8.43 -11.81
C LEU A 98 -13.16 -9.72 -12.47
N GLN A 99 -13.13 -10.84 -11.73
CA GLN A 99 -13.66 -12.10 -12.21
C GLN A 99 -15.19 -12.06 -12.36
N GLY A 100 -15.87 -11.43 -11.40
CA GLY A 100 -17.32 -11.22 -11.43
C GLY A 100 -17.77 -10.32 -12.57
N GLU A 101 -17.02 -9.25 -12.88
CA GLU A 101 -17.26 -8.42 -14.07
C GLU A 101 -17.15 -9.23 -15.37
N LYS A 102 -16.07 -10.02 -15.48
CA LYS A 102 -15.83 -10.88 -16.65
C LYS A 102 -16.91 -11.94 -16.85
N GLU A 103 -17.41 -12.51 -15.76
CA GLU A 103 -18.45 -13.54 -15.78
C GLU A 103 -19.88 -12.96 -15.79
N GLN A 104 -20.03 -11.64 -15.68
CA GLN A 104 -21.31 -10.95 -15.57
C GLN A 104 -22.22 -11.54 -14.47
N VAL A 105 -21.64 -11.78 -13.29
CA VAL A 105 -22.36 -12.37 -12.17
C VAL A 105 -23.46 -11.42 -11.66
N GLY A 106 -24.60 -11.98 -11.23
CA GLY A 106 -25.74 -11.19 -10.77
C GLY A 106 -25.55 -10.48 -9.42
N TYR A 107 -24.45 -10.76 -8.71
CA TYR A 107 -24.12 -10.22 -7.38
C TYR A 107 -22.90 -9.28 -7.43
N LEU A 108 -22.69 -8.60 -8.57
CA LEU A 108 -21.54 -7.70 -8.73
C LEU A 108 -21.53 -6.57 -7.70
N ASP A 109 -22.70 -6.12 -7.25
CA ASP A 109 -22.88 -5.15 -6.16
C ASP A 109 -22.27 -5.63 -4.83
N CYS A 110 -22.40 -6.92 -4.53
CA CYS A 110 -21.80 -7.55 -3.35
C CYS A 110 -20.27 -7.56 -3.45
N LEU A 111 -19.73 -7.89 -4.63
CA LEU A 111 -18.28 -7.88 -4.87
C LEU A 111 -17.71 -6.46 -4.83
N TRP A 112 -18.46 -5.49 -5.35
CA TRP A 112 -18.13 -4.07 -5.26
C TRP A 112 -18.03 -3.62 -3.80
N ASN A 113 -19.04 -3.97 -2.98
CA ASN A 113 -19.07 -3.65 -1.55
C ASN A 113 -17.92 -4.30 -0.78
N GLU A 114 -17.58 -5.56 -1.09
CA GLU A 114 -16.45 -6.27 -0.50
C GLU A 114 -15.12 -5.58 -0.81
N LEU A 115 -14.89 -5.21 -2.08
CA LEU A 115 -13.68 -4.49 -2.48
C LEU A 115 -13.60 -3.09 -1.85
N TYR A 116 -14.71 -2.34 -1.86
CA TYR A 116 -14.79 -1.04 -1.20
C TYR A 116 -14.50 -1.15 0.30
N GLY A 117 -15.08 -2.15 0.98
CA GLY A 117 -14.87 -2.44 2.38
C GLY A 117 -13.42 -2.80 2.70
N ALA A 118 -12.82 -3.71 1.92
CA ALA A 118 -11.43 -4.12 2.10
C ALA A 118 -10.45 -2.95 1.94
N ILE A 119 -10.63 -2.10 0.92
CA ILE A 119 -9.78 -0.91 0.73
C ILE A 119 -9.91 0.04 1.92
N ASN A 120 -11.12 0.28 2.41
CA ASN A 120 -11.35 1.14 3.57
C ASN A 120 -10.77 0.56 4.85
N ALA A 121 -10.91 -0.74 5.08
CA ALA A 121 -10.35 -1.42 6.24
C ALA A 121 -8.83 -1.26 6.28
N ASP A 122 -8.14 -1.46 5.15
CA ASP A 122 -6.69 -1.27 5.05
C ASP A 122 -6.29 0.21 5.21
N LEU A 123 -7.10 1.16 4.75
CA LEU A 123 -6.85 2.58 4.98
C LEU A 123 -6.93 2.93 6.48
N TRP A 124 -8.02 2.53 7.14
CA TRP A 124 -8.26 2.81 8.57
C TRP A 124 -7.28 2.06 9.48
N ALA A 125 -6.89 0.84 9.12
CA ALA A 125 -5.86 0.08 9.82
C ALA A 125 -4.45 0.68 9.61
N GLY A 126 -4.30 1.66 8.71
CA GLY A 126 -3.01 2.19 8.35
C GLY A 126 -2.14 1.09 7.73
N LEU A 127 -2.67 0.33 6.78
CA LEU A 127 -1.92 -0.59 5.91
C LEU A 127 -1.65 0.04 4.54
N ILE A 128 -2.54 0.87 4.02
CA ILE A 128 -2.30 1.65 2.79
C ILE A 128 -2.40 3.17 3.05
N ALA A 129 -1.81 3.98 2.18
CA ALA A 129 -1.96 5.44 2.22
C ALA A 129 -3.29 5.90 1.61
N GLU A 130 -3.73 7.13 1.91
CA GLU A 130 -4.94 7.72 1.31
C GLU A 130 -4.84 7.83 -0.21
N GLU A 131 -3.66 8.13 -0.76
CA GLU A 131 -3.41 8.13 -2.20
C GLU A 131 -3.63 6.72 -2.80
N GLN A 132 -3.13 5.67 -2.13
CA GLN A 132 -3.34 4.29 -2.57
C GLN A 132 -4.82 3.92 -2.54
N ALA A 133 -5.50 4.19 -1.42
CA ALA A 133 -6.92 3.88 -1.28
C ALA A 133 -7.75 4.60 -2.36
N SER A 134 -7.49 5.89 -2.58
CA SER A 134 -8.16 6.68 -3.61
C SER A 134 -7.90 6.15 -5.01
N TYR A 135 -6.64 5.80 -5.32
CA TYR A 135 -6.28 5.21 -6.60
C TYR A 135 -6.98 3.88 -6.84
N LEU A 136 -7.02 2.98 -5.85
CA LEU A 136 -7.66 1.66 -5.98
C LEU A 136 -9.17 1.80 -6.22
N ARG A 137 -9.86 2.70 -5.50
CA ARG A 137 -11.30 2.93 -5.71
C ARG A 137 -11.58 3.52 -7.09
N VAL A 138 -10.80 4.50 -7.55
CA VAL A 138 -10.95 5.03 -8.92
C VAL A 138 -10.70 3.94 -9.96
N LYS A 139 -9.60 3.19 -9.83
CA LYS A 139 -9.16 2.21 -10.81
C LYS A 139 -10.13 1.04 -10.97
N TYR A 140 -10.60 0.49 -9.84
CA TYR A 140 -11.38 -0.74 -9.84
C TYR A 140 -12.88 -0.53 -9.66
N LEU A 141 -13.30 0.53 -8.97
CA LEU A 141 -14.70 0.74 -8.61
C LEU A 141 -15.35 1.90 -9.37
N GLY A 142 -14.57 2.65 -10.15
CA GLY A 142 -15.08 3.80 -10.92
C GLY A 142 -15.60 4.95 -10.05
N THR A 143 -15.24 5.01 -8.76
CA THR A 143 -15.65 6.12 -7.90
C THR A 143 -14.90 7.37 -8.36
N GLU A 144 -15.58 8.31 -9.01
CA GLU A 144 -14.97 9.57 -9.40
C GLU A 144 -14.39 10.28 -8.17
N ARG A 145 -13.19 10.86 -8.32
CA ARG A 145 -12.66 11.77 -7.30
C ARG A 145 -13.58 12.99 -7.36
N LYS A 146 -14.43 13.21 -6.35
CA LYS A 146 -14.91 14.56 -6.09
C LYS A 146 -13.69 15.34 -5.60
N GLU A 147 -12.96 15.93 -6.54
CA GLU A 147 -12.09 17.04 -6.19
C GLU A 147 -13.03 18.14 -5.69
N ASP A 148 -12.91 18.45 -4.41
CA ASP A 148 -13.69 19.47 -3.74
C ASP A 148 -13.51 20.81 -4.48
N ASP A 149 -14.54 21.24 -5.20
CA ASP A 149 -14.84 22.65 -5.41
C ASP A 149 -15.10 23.27 -4.02
N MET A 150 -14.01 23.56 -3.32
CA MET A 150 -13.99 24.47 -2.18
C MET A 150 -13.07 25.63 -2.54
N THR A 151 -13.50 26.40 -3.54
CA THR A 151 -13.14 27.82 -3.65
C THR A 151 -13.91 28.57 -2.57
N ASP A 152 -13.19 29.02 -1.54
CA ASP A 152 -13.54 30.26 -0.82
C ASP A 152 -13.12 31.47 -1.67
#